data_AF-A0A2H0J9G0-F1
#
_entry.id   AF-A0A2H0J9G0-F1
#
_cell.length_a   1.000
_cell.length_b   1.000
_cell.length_c   1.000
_cell.angle_alpha   90.00
_cell.angle_beta   90.00
_cell.angle_gamma   90.00
#
_symmetry.space_group_name_H-M   'P 1'
#
loop_
_entity.id
_entity.type
_entity.pdbx_description
1 polymer ?
#
loop_
_entity_poly.entity_id
_entity_poly.type
_entity_poly.pdbx_seq_one_letter_code
_entity_poly.pdbx_strand_id
1 'polypeptide(L)' 'MGLQWRDQFSVGNDLIDADHKYLIDIVNRAEVSLKTNYSAQLTAVLEELAHYGQLHFEREELVARAVH' A
#
# COMPACT_ATOMS: atom_id res chain seq x y z
N MET A 1 13.30 -10.23 -4.51
CA MET A 1 12.20 -10.95 -3.83
C MET A 1 11.43 -9.86 -3.13
N GLY A 2 10.18 -9.65 -3.51
CA GLY A 2 9.40 -8.50 -3.03
C GLY A 2 9.01 -8.63 -1.56
N LEU A 3 8.60 -7.52 -0.95
CA LEU A 3 8.01 -7.47 0.37
C LEU A 3 6.79 -8.41 0.44
N GLN A 4 6.75 -9.26 1.46
CA GLN A 4 5.65 -10.20 1.67
C GLN A 4 4.83 -9.79 2.88
N TRP A 5 3.51 -9.91 2.79
CA TRP A 5 2.63 -9.79 3.95
C TRP A 5 3.00 -10.82 5.02
N ARG A 6 2.86 -10.42 6.28
CA ARG A 6 3.07 -11.27 7.46
C ARG A 6 1.98 -10.94 8.46
N ASP A 7 1.50 -11.92 9.21
CA ASP A 7 0.41 -11.72 10.17
C ASP A 7 0.73 -10.68 11.26
N GLN A 8 2.01 -10.48 11.56
CA GLN A 8 2.50 -9.41 12.45
C GLN A 8 2.21 -7.98 11.96
N PHE A 9 1.80 -7.78 10.70
CA PHE A 9 1.39 -6.49 10.17
C PHE A 9 -0.10 -6.23 10.36
N SER A 10 -0.88 -7.26 10.73
CA SER A 10 -2.30 -7.10 10.98
C SER A 10 -2.55 -6.16 12.16
N VAL A 11 -3.53 -5.27 11.99
CA VAL A 11 -4.03 -4.40 13.06
C VAL A 11 -5.36 -4.88 13.64
N GLY A 12 -5.80 -6.09 13.25
CA GLY A 12 -7.07 -6.67 13.70
C GLY A 12 -8.31 -6.02 13.05
N ASN A 13 -8.12 -5.27 11.96
CA ASN A 13 -9.20 -4.70 11.16
C ASN A 13 -9.04 -5.17 9.70
N ASP A 14 -9.94 -6.05 9.25
CA ASP A 14 -9.87 -6.68 7.93
C ASP A 14 -9.82 -5.68 6.76
N LEU A 15 -10.49 -4.53 6.90
CA LEU A 15 -10.49 -3.49 5.87
C LEU A 15 -9.13 -2.81 5.77
N ILE A 16 -8.54 -2.47 6.91
CA ILE A 16 -7.23 -1.81 6.97
C ILE A 16 -6.11 -2.79 6.56
N ASP A 17 -6.22 -4.05 6.97
CA ASP A 17 -5.28 -5.10 6.57
C ASP A 17 -5.32 -5.37 5.05
N ALA A 18 -6.51 -5.26 4.43
CA ALA A 18 -6.64 -5.34 2.98
C ALA A 18 -5.94 -4.17 2.27
N ASP A 19 -6.07 -2.95 2.80
CA ASP A 19 -5.36 -1.78 2.29
C ASP A 19 -3.84 -1.95 2.41
N HIS A 20 -3.33 -2.45 3.54
CA HIS A 20 -1.89 -2.70 3.71
C HIS A 20 -1.37 -3.75 2.72
N LYS A 21 -2.11 -4.84 2.51
CA LYS A 21 -1.74 -5.87 1.51
C LYS A 21 -1.68 -5.28 0.10
N TYR A 22 -2.61 -4.40 -0.25
CA TYR A 22 -2.59 -3.72 -1.54
C TYR A 22 -1.41 -2.77 -1.66
N LEU A 23 -1.10 -1.98 -0.63
CA LEU A 23 0.09 -1.11 -0.61
C LEU A 23 1.39 -1.92 -0.80
N ILE A 24 1.49 -3.11 -0.20
CA ILE A 24 2.63 -4.01 -0.41
C ILE A 24 2.71 -4.47 -1.89
N ASP A 25 1.59 -4.78 -2.53
CA ASP A 25 1.57 -5.11 -3.96
C ASP A 25 2.10 -3.94 -4.83
N ILE A 26 1.63 -2.72 -4.57
CA ILE A 26 2.10 -1.53 -5.29
C ILE A 26 3.61 -1.34 -5.12
N VAL A 27 4.13 -1.48 -3.89
CA VAL A 27 5.57 -1.40 -3.60
C VAL A 27 6.35 -2.48 -4.35
N ASN A 28 5.82 -3.70 -4.44
CA ASN A 28 6.45 -4.78 -5.20
C ASN A 28 6.47 -4.50 -6.70
N ARG A 29 5.39 -3.93 -7.26
CA ARG A 29 5.36 -3.48 -8.66
C ARG A 29 6.36 -2.35 -8.93
N ALA A 30 6.60 -1.47 -7.96
CA ALA A 30 7.62 -0.43 -8.08
C ALA A 30 9.03 -1.04 -8.12
N GLU A 31 9.31 -2.03 -7.25
CA GLU A 31 10.58 -2.77 -7.26
C GLU A 31 10.84 -3.46 -8.61
N VAL A 32 9.82 -4.08 -9.21
CA VAL A 32 9.93 -4.69 -10.53
C VAL A 32 10.24 -3.64 -11.60
N SER A 33 9.51 -2.53 -11.61
CA SER A 33 9.69 -1.44 -12.59
C SER A 33 11.09 -0.81 -12.51
N LEU A 34 11.64 -0.68 -11.31
CA LEU A 34 13.02 -0.25 -11.07
C LEU A 34 14.03 -1.22 -11.69
N LYS A 35 13.84 -2.53 -11.51
CA LYS A 35 14.76 -3.57 -12.03
C LYS A 35 14.72 -3.68 -13.54
N THR A 36 13.58 -3.41 -14.16
CA THR A 36 13.42 -3.47 -15.62
C THR A 36 13.78 -2.15 -16.32
N ASN A 37 14.24 -1.13 -15.58
CA ASN A 37 14.49 0.23 -16.09
C ASN A 37 13.30 0.83 -16.86
N TYR A 38 12.07 0.47 -16.49
CA TYR A 38 10.88 0.90 -17.20
C TYR A 38 10.31 2.17 -16.56
N SER A 39 10.87 3.33 -16.94
CA SER A 39 10.60 4.63 -16.30
C SER A 39 9.13 5.05 -16.32
N ALA A 40 8.41 4.84 -17.42
CA ALA A 40 6.99 5.20 -17.51
C ALA A 40 6.11 4.38 -16.54
N GLN A 41 6.37 3.07 -16.45
CA GLN A 41 5.66 2.21 -15.51
C GLN A 41 6.01 2.56 -14.06
N LEU A 42 7.28 2.89 -13.78
CA LEU A 42 7.69 3.34 -12.46
C LEU A 42 6.94 4.60 -12.03
N THR A 43 6.84 5.61 -12.89
CA THR A 43 6.08 6.84 -12.59
C THR A 43 4.63 6.52 -12.27
N ALA A 44 3.95 5.73 -13.11
CA ALA A 44 2.55 5.37 -12.90
C ALA A 44 2.34 4.61 -11.57
N VAL A 45 3.24 3.69 -11.22
CA VAL A 45 3.15 2.93 -9.96
C VAL A 45 3.43 3.82 -8.74
N LEU A 46 4.33 4.80 -8.85
CA LEU A 46 4.60 5.75 -7.77
C LEU A 46 3.43 6.73 -7.56
N GLU A 47 2.78 7.17 -8.64
CA GLU A 47 1.54 7.97 -8.57
C GLU A 47 0.42 7.18 -7.89
N GLU A 48 0.26 5.90 -8.26
CA GLU A 48 -0.70 5.00 -7.63
C GLU A 48 -0.41 4.82 -6.12
N LEU A 49 0.87 4.62 -5.75
CA LEU A 49 1.29 4.50 -4.36
C LEU A 49 0.93 5.75 -3.54
N ALA A 50 1.21 6.94 -4.10
CA ALA A 50 0.91 8.20 -3.45
C ALA A 50 -0.60 8.39 -3.25
N HIS A 51 -1.40 8.13 -4.30
CA HIS A 51 -2.85 8.28 -4.23
C HIS A 51 -3.49 7.27 -3.27
N TYR A 52 -3.13 5.99 -3.38
CA TYR A 52 -3.72 4.96 -2.54
C TYR A 52 -3.27 5.10 -1.07
N GLY A 53 -2.03 5.54 -0.83
CA GLY A 53 -1.54 5.85 0.52
C GLY A 53 -2.39 6.93 1.20
N GLN A 54 -2.77 7.99 0.48
CA GLN A 54 -3.67 9.02 1.02
C GLN A 54 -5.05 8.44 1.39
N LEU A 55 -5.67 7.68 0.49
CA LEU A 55 -6.98 7.05 0.76
C LEU A 55 -6.93 6.08 1.95
N HIS A 56 -5.84 5.32 2.08
CA HIS A 56 -5.61 4.42 3.20
C HIS A 56 -5.53 5.20 4.53
N PHE A 57 -4.74 6.27 4.60
CA PHE A 57 -4.66 7.09 5.81
C PHE A 57 -6.00 7.75 6.16
N GLU A 58 -6.74 8.25 5.19
CA GLU A 58 -8.09 8.81 5.42
C GLU A 58 -9.03 7.79 6.09
N ARG A 59 -8.95 6.51 5.70
CA ARG A 59 -9.74 5.43 6.31
C ARG A 59 -9.28 5.10 7.73
N GLU A 60 -7.96 5.02 7.97
CA GLU A 60 -7.42 4.81 9.32
C GLU A 60 -7.85 5.93 10.27
N GLU A 61 -7.79 7.19 9.82
CA GLU A 61 -8.25 8.33 10.60
C GLU A 61 -9.75 8.31 10.90
N LEU A 62 -10.58 7.89 9.94
CA LEU A 62 -12.02 7.73 10.14
C LEU A 62 -12.31 6.66 11.20
N VAL A 63 -11.63 5.51 11.13
CA VAL A 63 -11.74 4.44 12.12
C VAL A 63 -11.28 4.95 13.49
N ALA A 64 -10.13 5.62 13.57
CA ALA A 64 -9.59 6.15 14.82
C ALA A 64 -10.54 7.16 15.48
N ARG A 65 -11.19 8.03 14.70
CA ARG A 65 -12.19 8.98 15.21
C ARG A 65 -13.48 8.31 15.66
N ALA A 66 -13.89 7.21 15.04
CA ALA A 66 -15.14 6.51 15.38
C ALA A 66 -15.03 5.65 16.65
N VAL A 67 -13.81 5.34 17.10
CA VAL A 67 -13.53 4.53 18.30
C VAL A 67 -13.33 5.41 19.54
N HIS A 68 -13.32 6.74 19.38
CA HIS A 68 -13.33 7.73 20.46
C HIS A 68 -14.74 8.01 20.99
#